data_AF-A0A0S4JIV8-F1
#
_entry.id   AF-A0A0S4JIV8-F1
#
_cell.length_a   1.000
_cell.length_b   1.000
_cell.length_c   1.000
_cell.angle_alpha   90.00
_cell.angle_beta   90.00
_cell.angle_gamma   90.00
#
_symmetry.space_group_name_H-M   'P 1'
#
loop_
_entity.id
_entity.type
_entity.pdbx_description
1 polymer ?
#
loop_
_entity_poly.entity_id
_entity_poly.type
_entity_poly.pdbx_seq_one_letter_code
_entity_poly.pdbx_strand_id
1 'polypeptide(L)'
;MLVPGGMRVVLIDANITVLCSSPNTPSSFIVFDLANNSYTDSVDVKVLPSHLSVAVTIWLSQQTVSLFVIRLRLFSTLPDQLTFASNISLLVSGASSVAFVGVLPPQETTNVNDSSVRILSIGTSTCNDIVAVINESCRLNLTLVRSDIAPFPRYVSLIRRYEVEVFWAGLSMSFSRGTLVLMDTAIVLRATTKGFAAITSPRIVDLDVCMSNVTMVIDVTPGFAGQQVKVISCVCLSATSNTVGVTALMRNISVLMEHVSVDSRLAVDGVISTTVTALIVSTEGGGSTNVVAILSHVHHSVSITGATLSSSSLTPLLNVVAFFATTTLLYLNGNLTDVTTRITNSHLVVTQWYMVPTGLATQYSASTIAMVYTPGVVISTTLEVQDSHIILLGLDKGIGATPSLSATTIASGSWNGNSVAILTTFSQIAVFGLLPPLMASFVRGIFGTTVAGNNTVATVDAPSLLDEVTIYFTNTSISSSNDDVTIELSDANLLISAFGLTSTSTRNGVMVVINNFSLLFVQRQLTDEAALQSTTCQQAHAIVTTGSGFAPIISVFGSCALEANTWIVVKGARGIVGPIVASYSLARRRQC
;
A
#
# COMPACT_ATOMS: atom_id res chain seq x y z
N MET A 1 -21.94 41.47 -9.23
CA MET A 1 -21.29 40.15 -9.25
C MET A 1 -22.40 39.15 -9.50
N LEU A 2 -22.49 38.58 -10.71
CA LEU A 2 -23.46 37.52 -11.00
C LEU A 2 -22.92 36.25 -10.33
N VAL A 3 -23.63 35.73 -9.33
CA VAL A 3 -23.41 34.38 -8.81
C VAL A 3 -23.73 33.44 -9.99
N PRO A 4 -22.76 32.66 -10.52
CA PRO A 4 -23.07 31.70 -11.56
C PRO A 4 -24.12 30.73 -11.01
N GLY A 5 -25.21 30.52 -11.73
CA GLY A 5 -26.16 29.46 -11.39
C GLY A 5 -25.45 28.11 -11.38
N GLY A 6 -25.83 27.23 -10.46
CA GLY A 6 -25.25 25.89 -10.36
C GLY A 6 -25.37 25.09 -11.66
N MET A 7 -24.40 24.22 -11.92
CA MET A 7 -24.37 23.36 -13.10
C MET A 7 -24.88 21.98 -12.74
N ARG A 8 -25.82 21.44 -13.52
CA ARG A 8 -26.28 20.07 -13.38
C ARG A 8 -26.16 19.31 -14.70
N VAL A 9 -25.47 18.18 -14.67
CA VAL A 9 -25.28 17.26 -15.80
C VAL A 9 -25.87 15.91 -15.41
N VAL A 10 -26.77 15.37 -16.23
CA VAL A 10 -27.39 14.07 -15.98
C VAL A 10 -27.30 13.23 -17.25
N LEU A 11 -26.64 12.08 -17.14
CA LEU A 11 -26.66 11.01 -18.13
C LEU A 11 -27.67 9.94 -17.70
N ILE A 12 -28.61 9.62 -18.58
CA ILE A 12 -29.65 8.61 -18.38
C ILE A 12 -29.77 7.83 -19.67
N ASP A 13 -29.74 6.49 -19.59
CA ASP A 13 -29.80 5.58 -20.73
C ASP A 13 -28.78 5.95 -21.83
N ALA A 14 -27.64 6.51 -21.42
CA ALA A 14 -26.61 6.97 -22.33
C ALA A 14 -25.74 5.79 -22.76
N ASN A 15 -25.44 5.70 -24.06
CA ASN A 15 -24.45 4.78 -24.60
C ASN A 15 -23.37 5.56 -25.33
N ILE A 16 -22.27 5.87 -24.64
CA ILE A 16 -21.16 6.66 -25.17
C ILE A 16 -19.98 5.73 -25.41
N THR A 17 -19.54 5.63 -26.67
CA THR A 17 -18.36 4.87 -27.05
C THR A 17 -17.37 5.77 -27.80
N VAL A 18 -16.13 5.83 -27.32
CA VAL A 18 -15.03 6.58 -27.94
C VAL A 18 -13.87 5.64 -28.21
N LEU A 19 -13.42 5.59 -29.46
CA LEU A 19 -12.26 4.81 -29.88
C LEU A 19 -11.27 5.74 -30.58
N CYS A 20 -10.06 5.87 -30.05
CA CYS A 20 -9.00 6.66 -30.67
C CYS A 20 -7.69 5.88 -30.72
N SER A 21 -7.35 5.38 -31.90
CA SER A 21 -6.10 4.65 -32.16
C SER A 21 -4.98 5.51 -32.74
N SER A 22 -5.26 6.79 -33.02
CA SER A 22 -4.31 7.69 -33.68
C SER A 22 -3.14 8.04 -32.76
N PRO A 23 -1.88 8.03 -33.24
CA PRO A 23 -0.73 8.46 -32.44
C PRO A 23 -0.71 9.96 -32.12
N ASN A 24 -1.51 10.77 -32.83
CA ASN A 24 -1.66 12.20 -32.57
C ASN A 24 -2.84 12.49 -31.63
N THR A 25 -2.91 11.78 -30.50
CA THR A 25 -3.98 11.96 -29.52
C THR A 25 -3.87 13.30 -28.76
N PRO A 26 -4.99 14.00 -28.50
CA PRO A 26 -5.00 15.16 -27.62
C PRO A 26 -4.46 14.83 -26.22
N SER A 27 -3.94 15.82 -25.50
CA SER A 27 -3.35 15.66 -24.17
C SER A 27 -4.33 15.18 -23.10
N SER A 28 -5.63 15.17 -23.34
CA SER A 28 -6.61 14.60 -22.41
C SER A 28 -7.85 14.13 -23.17
N PHE A 29 -8.41 12.99 -22.75
CA PHE A 29 -9.72 12.53 -23.18
C PHE A 29 -10.66 12.62 -22.00
N ILE A 30 -11.62 13.53 -22.09
CA ILE A 30 -12.50 13.89 -20.98
C ILE A 30 -13.93 13.87 -21.49
N VAL A 31 -14.82 13.12 -20.84
CA VAL A 31 -16.25 13.12 -21.19
C VAL A 31 -16.89 14.44 -20.77
N PHE A 32 -16.54 14.95 -19.59
CA PHE A 32 -16.98 16.24 -19.06
C PHE A 32 -15.83 17.07 -18.48
N ASP A 33 -15.50 18.18 -19.12
CA ASP A 33 -14.40 19.08 -18.72
C ASP A 33 -14.98 20.42 -18.24
N LEU A 34 -14.81 20.72 -16.95
CA LEU A 34 -15.11 22.03 -16.40
C LEU A 34 -13.79 22.79 -16.19
N ALA A 35 -13.51 23.69 -17.13
CA ALA A 35 -12.41 24.62 -17.05
C ALA A 35 -12.78 25.81 -16.13
N ASN A 36 -12.12 25.90 -14.97
CA ASN A 36 -12.28 27.02 -14.04
C ASN A 36 -11.11 28.00 -14.14
N ASN A 37 -11.40 29.30 -14.08
CA ASN A 37 -10.40 30.36 -14.01
C ASN A 37 -10.22 30.91 -12.59
N SER A 38 -11.18 30.73 -11.67
CA SER A 38 -11.07 31.22 -10.29
C SER A 38 -12.00 30.49 -9.30
N TYR A 39 -13.31 30.44 -9.56
CA TYR A 39 -14.31 29.89 -8.64
C TYR A 39 -15.33 28.98 -9.35
N THR A 40 -15.55 27.79 -8.80
CA THR A 40 -16.58 26.83 -9.22
C THR A 40 -17.40 26.45 -8.01
N ASP A 41 -18.73 26.46 -8.15
CA ASP A 41 -19.63 26.06 -7.07
C ASP A 41 -20.89 25.39 -7.62
N SER A 42 -21.51 24.57 -6.78
CA SER A 42 -22.80 23.92 -7.05
C SER A 42 -22.81 23.11 -8.36
N VAL A 43 -21.92 22.11 -8.43
CA VAL A 43 -21.82 21.20 -9.58
C VAL A 43 -22.42 19.84 -9.22
N ASP A 44 -23.45 19.40 -9.95
CA ASP A 44 -24.09 18.09 -9.79
C ASP A 44 -23.94 17.27 -11.08
N VAL A 45 -23.18 16.16 -11.00
CA VAL A 45 -22.99 15.22 -12.11
C VAL A 45 -23.61 13.88 -11.73
N LYS A 46 -24.57 13.42 -12.53
CA LYS A 46 -25.25 12.13 -12.32
C LYS A 46 -25.11 11.25 -13.54
N VAL A 47 -24.65 10.02 -13.33
CA VAL A 47 -24.66 8.93 -14.31
C VAL A 47 -25.60 7.87 -13.79
N LEU A 48 -26.84 7.91 -14.26
CA LEU A 48 -27.87 6.89 -14.02
C LEU A 48 -27.71 5.79 -15.10
N PRO A 49 -28.45 4.66 -15.06
CA PRO A 49 -28.16 3.45 -15.86
C PRO A 49 -27.63 3.76 -17.26
N SER A 50 -26.30 3.71 -17.43
CA SER A 50 -25.62 4.14 -18.67
C SER A 50 -24.41 3.27 -18.94
N HIS A 51 -24.00 3.22 -20.21
CA HIS A 51 -22.82 2.54 -20.68
C HIS A 51 -21.84 3.55 -21.26
N LEU A 52 -20.68 3.69 -20.63
CA LEU A 52 -19.62 4.61 -21.03
C LEU A 52 -18.35 3.81 -21.31
N SER A 53 -17.86 3.87 -22.54
CA SER A 53 -16.65 3.18 -22.96
C SER A 53 -15.71 4.12 -23.71
N VAL A 54 -14.49 4.25 -23.22
CA VAL A 54 -13.43 5.06 -23.85
C VAL A 54 -12.19 4.21 -23.98
N ALA A 55 -11.70 3.99 -25.19
CA ALA A 55 -10.43 3.33 -25.44
C ALA A 55 -9.54 4.21 -26.32
N VAL A 56 -8.35 4.54 -25.81
CA VAL A 56 -7.44 5.49 -26.44
C VAL A 56 -5.99 5.03 -26.33
N THR A 57 -5.21 5.28 -27.38
CA THR A 57 -3.75 5.10 -27.33
C THR A 57 -3.10 6.37 -26.77
N ILE A 58 -2.17 6.21 -25.86
CA ILE A 58 -1.44 7.29 -25.18
C ILE A 58 -0.06 7.40 -25.80
N TRP A 59 0.31 8.57 -26.31
CA TRP A 59 1.59 8.83 -26.99
C TRP A 59 2.31 10.08 -26.48
N LEU A 60 1.61 10.96 -25.77
CA LEU A 60 2.16 12.22 -25.24
C LEU A 60 2.41 12.10 -23.74
N SER A 61 3.32 12.94 -23.24
CA SER A 61 3.51 13.10 -21.79
C SER A 61 2.27 13.74 -21.16
N GLN A 62 1.90 13.31 -19.94
CA GLN A 62 0.82 13.87 -19.13
C GLN A 62 -0.59 13.69 -19.71
N GLN A 63 -0.90 12.52 -20.27
CA GLN A 63 -2.26 12.24 -20.75
C GLN A 63 -3.18 11.72 -19.65
N THR A 64 -4.37 12.31 -19.57
CA THR A 64 -5.43 11.90 -18.64
C THR A 64 -6.66 11.43 -19.41
N VAL A 65 -7.16 10.25 -19.08
CA VAL A 65 -8.48 9.75 -19.53
C VAL A 65 -9.43 9.84 -18.35
N SER A 66 -10.51 10.61 -18.44
CA SER A 66 -11.42 10.81 -17.31
C SER A 66 -12.89 10.93 -17.72
N LEU A 67 -13.79 10.52 -16.82
CA LEU A 67 -15.22 10.76 -16.97
C LEU A 67 -15.50 12.23 -16.69
N PHE A 68 -15.03 12.72 -15.56
CA PHE A 68 -15.27 14.09 -15.13
C PHE A 68 -13.97 14.74 -14.64
N VAL A 69 -13.72 15.96 -15.11
CA VAL A 69 -12.57 16.76 -14.71
C VAL A 69 -13.02 18.16 -14.32
N ILE A 70 -12.60 18.60 -13.14
CA ILE A 70 -12.62 20.00 -12.73
C ILE A 70 -11.18 20.45 -12.66
N ARG A 71 -10.75 21.36 -13.53
CA ARG A 71 -9.35 21.79 -13.59
C ARG A 71 -9.20 23.27 -13.84
N LEU A 72 -8.07 23.81 -13.38
CA LEU A 72 -7.57 25.12 -13.78
C LEU A 72 -7.27 25.14 -15.28
N ARG A 73 -7.81 26.10 -16.03
CA ARG A 73 -7.25 26.45 -17.35
C ARG A 73 -6.02 27.32 -17.14
N LEU A 74 -4.83 26.78 -17.39
CA LEU A 74 -3.59 27.54 -17.44
C LEU A 74 -3.59 28.42 -18.71
N PHE A 75 -4.28 29.57 -18.68
CA PHE A 75 -4.02 30.65 -19.62
C PHE A 75 -2.86 31.51 -19.08
N SER A 76 -1.66 31.25 -19.62
CA SER A 76 -0.51 32.16 -19.75
C SER A 76 -0.26 33.28 -18.70
N THR A 77 0.94 33.23 -18.09
CA THR A 77 1.79 34.36 -17.61
C THR A 77 1.49 35.11 -16.31
N LEU A 78 0.43 34.78 -15.56
CA LEU A 78 0.23 35.36 -14.21
C LEU A 78 0.56 34.35 -13.10
N PRO A 79 1.12 34.79 -11.96
CA PRO A 79 1.43 33.89 -10.84
C PRO A 79 0.16 33.24 -10.32
N ASP A 80 0.25 31.95 -9.97
CA ASP A 80 -0.73 31.08 -9.31
C ASP A 80 -1.93 31.82 -8.67
N GLN A 81 -2.99 32.05 -9.46
CA GLN A 81 -4.26 32.48 -8.89
C GLN A 81 -4.87 31.31 -8.12
N LEU A 82 -5.16 31.54 -6.83
CA LEU A 82 -5.87 30.57 -6.01
C LEU A 82 -7.21 30.23 -6.67
N THR A 83 -7.43 28.94 -6.90
CA THR A 83 -8.69 28.43 -7.43
C THR A 83 -9.45 27.65 -6.38
N PHE A 84 -10.76 27.88 -6.39
CA PHE A 84 -11.67 27.38 -5.39
C PHE A 84 -12.77 26.58 -6.07
N ALA A 85 -13.05 25.41 -5.52
CA ALA A 85 -14.17 24.58 -5.91
C ALA A 85 -15.00 24.23 -4.67
N SER A 86 -16.32 24.32 -4.75
CA SER A 86 -17.22 24.02 -3.65
C SER A 86 -18.48 23.28 -4.13
N ASN A 87 -19.14 22.54 -3.23
CA ASN A 87 -20.42 21.86 -3.47
C ASN A 87 -20.42 21.03 -4.77
N ILE A 88 -19.47 20.11 -4.87
CA ILE A 88 -19.36 19.19 -6.00
C ILE A 88 -20.01 17.87 -5.61
N SER A 89 -20.97 17.43 -6.40
CA SER A 89 -21.61 16.13 -6.27
C SER A 89 -21.39 15.31 -7.53
N LEU A 90 -20.92 14.07 -7.35
CA LEU A 90 -20.82 13.06 -8.39
C LEU A 90 -21.59 11.83 -7.93
N LEU A 91 -22.56 11.38 -8.72
CA LEU A 91 -23.29 10.14 -8.50
C LEU A 91 -23.15 9.26 -9.73
N VAL A 92 -22.75 8.01 -9.55
CA VAL A 92 -22.79 6.96 -10.57
C VAL A 92 -23.61 5.79 -10.01
N SER A 93 -24.77 5.51 -10.59
CA SER A 93 -25.74 4.56 -10.03
C SER A 93 -26.48 3.75 -11.10
N GLY A 94 -27.39 2.87 -10.66
CA GLY A 94 -28.32 2.15 -11.53
C GLY A 94 -27.67 1.13 -12.47
N ALA A 95 -26.77 0.28 -11.97
CA ALA A 95 -26.07 -0.73 -12.76
C ALA A 95 -25.28 -0.17 -13.96
N SER A 96 -24.83 1.09 -13.86
CA SER A 96 -24.01 1.73 -14.88
C SER A 96 -22.68 0.99 -15.09
N SER A 97 -22.19 1.00 -16.32
CA SER A 97 -20.89 0.43 -16.69
C SER A 97 -19.98 1.51 -17.27
N VAL A 98 -18.84 1.73 -16.61
CA VAL A 98 -17.82 2.69 -17.05
C VAL A 98 -16.52 1.96 -17.32
N ALA A 99 -16.05 1.98 -18.56
CA ALA A 99 -14.85 1.29 -19.01
C ALA A 99 -13.90 2.26 -19.73
N PHE A 100 -12.80 2.63 -19.08
CA PHE A 100 -11.75 3.47 -19.66
C PHE A 100 -10.44 2.71 -19.81
N VAL A 101 -9.91 2.73 -21.03
CA VAL A 101 -8.69 2.01 -21.40
C VAL A 101 -7.72 2.99 -22.07
N GLY A 102 -6.60 3.22 -21.40
CA GLY A 102 -5.42 3.87 -21.96
C GLY A 102 -4.37 2.82 -22.33
N VAL A 103 -3.94 2.81 -23.60
CA VAL A 103 -2.85 1.94 -24.06
C VAL A 103 -1.58 2.76 -24.23
N LEU A 104 -0.59 2.54 -23.37
CA LEU A 104 0.72 3.16 -23.43
C LEU A 104 1.56 2.56 -24.58
N PRO A 105 2.50 3.33 -25.14
CA PRO A 105 3.34 2.83 -26.21
C PRO A 105 4.42 1.89 -25.66
N PRO A 106 5.14 1.16 -26.54
CA PRO A 106 6.19 0.25 -26.13
C PRO A 106 7.25 0.96 -25.29
N GLN A 107 7.81 0.25 -24.31
CA GLN A 107 8.66 0.83 -23.27
C GLN A 107 9.91 1.55 -23.80
N GLU A 108 10.47 1.07 -24.91
CA GLU A 108 11.71 1.61 -25.50
C GLU A 108 11.48 2.88 -26.34
N THR A 109 10.22 3.19 -26.66
CA THR A 109 9.90 4.13 -27.75
C THR A 109 9.61 5.56 -27.28
N THR A 110 9.51 5.85 -25.98
CA THR A 110 8.98 7.15 -25.54
C THR A 110 9.54 7.73 -24.24
N ASN A 111 9.59 9.07 -24.20
CA ASN A 111 9.77 9.90 -23.01
C ASN A 111 8.46 10.15 -22.23
N VAL A 112 7.40 9.36 -22.44
CA VAL A 112 6.06 9.51 -21.81
C VAL A 112 6.14 9.38 -20.28
N ASN A 113 6.19 10.50 -19.56
CA ASN A 113 6.60 10.48 -18.14
C ASN A 113 5.46 10.43 -17.12
N ASP A 114 4.23 10.79 -17.45
CA ASP A 114 3.10 10.70 -16.52
C ASP A 114 1.81 10.44 -17.30
N SER A 115 0.96 9.51 -16.90
CA SER A 115 -0.38 9.30 -17.49
C SER A 115 -1.32 8.71 -16.46
N SER A 116 -2.61 9.05 -16.57
CA SER A 116 -3.61 8.55 -15.63
C SER A 116 -4.95 8.22 -16.27
N VAL A 117 -5.65 7.24 -15.71
CA VAL A 117 -7.06 6.97 -16.01
C VAL A 117 -7.89 7.14 -14.74
N ARG A 118 -8.95 7.95 -14.82
CA ARG A 118 -9.72 8.41 -13.66
C ARG A 118 -11.24 8.39 -13.89
N ILE A 119 -12.04 8.28 -12.84
CA ILE A 119 -13.47 8.63 -12.92
C ILE A 119 -13.63 10.12 -12.60
N LEU A 120 -13.13 10.55 -11.44
CA LEU A 120 -13.16 11.94 -11.00
C LEU A 120 -11.74 12.49 -10.88
N SER A 121 -11.52 13.66 -11.49
CA SER A 121 -10.26 14.40 -11.33
C SER A 121 -10.55 15.85 -10.94
N ILE A 122 -10.07 16.28 -9.79
CA ILE A 122 -10.16 17.66 -9.31
C ILE A 122 -8.76 18.24 -9.16
N GLY A 123 -8.44 19.24 -9.98
CA GLY A 123 -7.18 19.99 -9.96
C GLY A 123 -7.43 21.48 -9.72
N THR A 124 -7.69 21.84 -8.46
CA THR A 124 -7.86 23.22 -7.99
C THR A 124 -6.92 23.49 -6.81
N SER A 125 -6.80 24.74 -6.35
CA SER A 125 -5.98 25.03 -5.17
C SER A 125 -6.64 24.53 -3.90
N THR A 126 -7.94 24.78 -3.78
CA THR A 126 -8.76 24.33 -2.66
C THR A 126 -10.05 23.70 -3.16
N CYS A 127 -10.55 22.74 -2.41
CA CYS A 127 -11.85 22.16 -2.67
C CYS A 127 -12.58 21.84 -1.38
N ASN A 128 -13.84 22.27 -1.29
CA ASN A 128 -14.70 22.09 -0.14
C ASN A 128 -16.00 21.38 -0.55
N ASP A 129 -16.62 20.64 0.36
CA ASP A 129 -17.97 20.08 0.18
C ASP A 129 -18.06 19.20 -1.08
N ILE A 130 -17.39 18.05 -1.04
CA ILE A 130 -17.44 17.06 -2.13
C ILE A 130 -18.20 15.83 -1.68
N VAL A 131 -19.18 15.42 -2.48
CA VAL A 131 -19.88 14.15 -2.29
C VAL A 131 -19.73 13.32 -3.56
N ALA A 132 -18.98 12.23 -3.50
CA ALA A 132 -18.83 11.30 -4.61
C ALA A 132 -19.38 9.93 -4.22
N VAL A 133 -20.40 9.46 -4.92
CA VAL A 133 -21.12 8.23 -4.64
C VAL A 133 -21.13 7.35 -5.88
N ILE A 134 -20.68 6.11 -5.74
CA ILE A 134 -20.85 5.07 -6.75
C ILE A 134 -21.58 3.90 -6.08
N ASN A 135 -22.78 3.60 -6.54
CA ASN A 135 -23.65 2.62 -5.90
C ASN A 135 -24.48 1.78 -6.87
N GLU A 136 -25.32 0.88 -6.34
CA GLU A 136 -26.35 0.14 -7.09
C GLU A 136 -25.79 -0.74 -8.23
N SER A 137 -24.87 -1.67 -7.92
CA SER A 137 -24.34 -2.67 -8.89
C SER A 137 -23.54 -2.09 -10.05
N CYS A 138 -22.91 -0.92 -9.87
CA CYS A 138 -22.05 -0.32 -10.87
C CYS A 138 -20.80 -1.18 -11.15
N ARG A 139 -20.36 -1.17 -12.42
CA ARG A 139 -19.14 -1.85 -12.88
C ARG A 139 -18.15 -0.84 -13.44
N LEU A 140 -17.01 -0.70 -12.77
CA LEU A 140 -15.92 0.18 -13.19
C LEU A 140 -14.76 -0.66 -13.71
N ASN A 141 -14.27 -0.35 -14.91
CA ASN A 141 -13.08 -0.96 -15.48
C ASN A 141 -12.14 0.15 -15.96
N LEU A 142 -11.07 0.39 -15.21
CA LEU A 142 -10.09 1.41 -15.51
C LEU A 142 -8.75 0.71 -15.79
N THR A 143 -8.21 0.92 -16.98
CA THR A 143 -7.00 0.23 -17.43
C THR A 143 -6.01 1.23 -18.03
N LEU A 144 -4.78 1.18 -17.58
CA LEU A 144 -3.62 1.88 -18.12
C LEU A 144 -2.44 0.92 -18.22
N VAL A 145 -2.28 0.32 -19.39
CA VAL A 145 -1.28 -0.73 -19.62
C VAL A 145 -0.46 -0.43 -20.85
N ARG A 146 0.75 -1.00 -20.92
CA ARG A 146 1.55 -0.95 -22.14
C ARG A 146 0.97 -1.87 -23.22
N SER A 147 1.16 -1.47 -24.46
CA SER A 147 0.94 -2.30 -25.65
C SER A 147 1.79 -3.57 -25.60
N ASP A 148 3.05 -3.45 -25.16
CA ASP A 148 3.94 -4.58 -24.91
C ASP A 148 4.28 -4.66 -23.41
N ILE A 149 3.88 -5.77 -22.78
CA ILE A 149 4.17 -6.06 -21.37
C ILE A 149 5.47 -6.88 -21.31
N ALA A 150 6.54 -6.26 -20.79
CA ALA A 150 7.83 -6.92 -20.60
C ALA A 150 8.40 -6.60 -19.20
N PRO A 151 9.06 -7.57 -18.54
CA PRO A 151 9.78 -7.30 -17.29
C PRO A 151 10.94 -6.32 -17.48
N PHE A 152 11.20 -5.48 -16.48
CA PHE A 152 12.34 -4.57 -16.47
C PHE A 152 13.34 -4.87 -15.33
N PRO A 153 14.32 -5.77 -15.54
CA PRO A 153 15.21 -6.26 -14.48
C PRO A 153 16.33 -5.27 -14.09
N ARG A 154 16.32 -4.04 -14.63
CA ARG A 154 17.31 -3.01 -14.30
C ARG A 154 16.63 -1.84 -13.62
N TYR A 155 17.25 -1.31 -12.57
CA TYR A 155 16.81 -0.06 -11.97
C TYR A 155 17.31 1.11 -12.82
N VAL A 156 16.44 2.09 -13.06
CA VAL A 156 16.77 3.35 -13.73
C VAL A 156 16.17 4.50 -12.93
N SER A 157 16.91 5.59 -12.80
CA SER A 157 16.54 6.75 -11.97
C SER A 157 15.40 7.60 -12.52
N LEU A 158 14.93 7.34 -13.76
CA LEU A 158 13.84 8.08 -14.38
C LEU A 158 12.50 7.81 -13.66
N ILE A 159 11.75 8.85 -13.32
CA ILE A 159 10.42 8.74 -12.74
C ILE A 159 9.39 8.49 -13.85
N ARG A 160 8.55 7.46 -13.69
CA ARG A 160 7.35 7.25 -14.52
C ARG A 160 6.13 7.07 -13.63
N ARG A 161 5.03 7.75 -13.95
CA ARG A 161 3.75 7.56 -13.25
C ARG A 161 2.67 7.11 -14.22
N TYR A 162 2.20 5.89 -14.04
CA TYR A 162 1.10 5.31 -14.79
C TYR A 162 0.06 4.83 -13.79
N GLU A 163 -0.89 5.71 -13.52
CA GLU A 163 -1.78 5.58 -12.37
C GLU A 163 -3.23 5.38 -12.83
N VAL A 164 -3.94 4.51 -12.13
CA VAL A 164 -5.37 4.33 -12.31
C VAL A 164 -6.05 4.60 -10.99
N GLU A 165 -7.01 5.54 -11.01
CA GLU A 165 -7.65 6.01 -9.79
C GLU A 165 -9.16 6.15 -9.98
N VAL A 166 -9.96 5.76 -8.98
CA VAL A 166 -11.40 6.04 -9.07
C VAL A 166 -11.65 7.53 -8.84
N PHE A 167 -11.16 8.03 -7.71
CA PHE A 167 -11.20 9.44 -7.36
C PHE A 167 -9.77 9.98 -7.32
N TRP A 168 -9.60 11.23 -7.72
CA TRP A 168 -8.37 11.97 -7.53
C TRP A 168 -8.68 13.44 -7.27
N ALA A 169 -8.12 13.98 -6.20
CA ALA A 169 -8.20 15.38 -5.87
C ALA A 169 -6.79 15.91 -5.59
N GLY A 170 -6.03 16.23 -6.64
CA GLY A 170 -4.67 16.74 -6.54
C GLY A 170 -4.65 18.24 -6.33
N LEU A 171 -4.88 18.65 -5.09
CA LEU A 171 -5.00 20.06 -4.73
C LEU A 171 -3.66 20.67 -4.34
N SER A 172 -3.47 21.97 -4.55
CA SER A 172 -2.21 22.63 -4.13
C SER A 172 -2.21 23.16 -2.70
N MET A 173 -3.38 23.22 -2.03
CA MET A 173 -3.51 23.72 -0.66
C MET A 173 -4.35 22.83 0.26
N SER A 174 -5.65 22.63 -0.01
CA SER A 174 -6.53 21.95 0.96
C SER A 174 -7.80 21.33 0.37
N PHE A 175 -8.16 20.18 0.90
CA PHE A 175 -9.41 19.47 0.71
C PHE A 175 -10.18 19.50 2.03
N SER A 176 -11.46 19.90 2.02
CA SER A 176 -12.29 19.83 3.22
C SER A 176 -13.73 19.36 2.99
N ARG A 177 -14.33 18.73 4.00
CA ARG A 177 -15.74 18.28 3.99
C ARG A 177 -16.04 17.37 2.79
N GLY A 178 -15.34 16.24 2.74
CA GLY A 178 -15.52 15.24 1.70
C GLY A 178 -16.30 14.03 2.18
N THR A 179 -17.11 13.46 1.30
CA THR A 179 -17.76 12.17 1.49
C THR A 179 -17.55 11.34 0.23
N LEU A 180 -16.85 10.22 0.36
CA LEU A 180 -16.68 9.23 -0.70
C LEU A 180 -17.43 7.95 -0.33
N VAL A 181 -18.29 7.48 -1.22
CA VAL A 181 -19.09 6.27 -0.99
C VAL A 181 -18.96 5.32 -2.18
N LEU A 182 -18.55 4.09 -1.90
CA LEU A 182 -18.55 2.97 -2.85
C LEU A 182 -19.39 1.85 -2.25
N MET A 183 -20.57 1.57 -2.82
CA MET A 183 -21.51 0.57 -2.26
C MET A 183 -22.02 -0.38 -3.32
N ASP A 184 -21.98 -1.69 -3.09
CA ASP A 184 -22.48 -2.69 -4.04
C ASP A 184 -21.84 -2.52 -5.44
N THR A 185 -20.51 -2.43 -5.51
CA THR A 185 -19.79 -2.13 -6.77
C THR A 185 -18.71 -3.16 -7.07
N ALA A 186 -18.46 -3.35 -8.37
CA ALA A 186 -17.34 -4.14 -8.88
C ALA A 186 -16.35 -3.24 -9.61
N ILE A 187 -15.10 -3.26 -9.18
CA ILE A 187 -14.05 -2.36 -9.67
C ILE A 187 -12.87 -3.19 -10.17
N VAL A 188 -12.43 -2.95 -11.40
CA VAL A 188 -11.21 -3.51 -11.97
C VAL A 188 -10.27 -2.37 -12.29
N LEU A 189 -9.12 -2.31 -11.62
CA LEU A 189 -8.06 -1.35 -11.88
C LEU A 189 -6.84 -2.08 -12.43
N ARG A 190 -6.34 -1.67 -13.59
CA ARG A 190 -5.10 -2.21 -14.14
C ARG A 190 -4.13 -1.10 -14.48
N ALA A 191 -2.94 -1.13 -13.92
CA ALA A 191 -1.96 -0.06 -14.10
C ALA A 191 -0.56 -0.62 -14.30
N THR A 192 0.36 0.20 -14.83
CA THR A 192 1.78 -0.17 -14.86
C THR A 192 2.51 0.21 -13.57
N THR A 193 2.06 1.27 -12.86
CA THR A 193 2.70 1.67 -11.60
C THR A 193 1.76 1.65 -10.40
N LYS A 194 0.54 2.19 -10.51
CA LYS A 194 -0.34 2.33 -9.34
C LYS A 194 -1.82 2.17 -9.64
N GLY A 195 -2.54 1.51 -8.73
CA GLY A 195 -4.00 1.37 -8.79
C GLY A 195 -4.63 1.52 -7.41
N PHE A 196 -5.53 2.49 -7.23
CA PHE A 196 -6.29 2.68 -5.98
C PHE A 196 -7.47 3.66 -6.08
N ALA A 197 -8.43 3.65 -5.15
CA ALA A 197 -9.31 4.79 -4.95
C ALA A 197 -8.56 5.87 -4.13
N ALA A 198 -8.24 7.02 -4.73
CA ALA A 198 -7.30 8.00 -4.16
C ALA A 198 -7.95 9.29 -3.67
N ILE A 199 -7.38 9.87 -2.61
CA ILE A 199 -7.38 11.33 -2.41
C ILE A 199 -5.96 11.74 -2.02
N THR A 200 -5.40 12.73 -2.72
CA THR A 200 -4.05 13.25 -2.45
C THR A 200 -4.05 14.78 -2.37
N SER A 201 -4.02 15.35 -1.18
CA SER A 201 -4.03 16.82 -0.98
C SER A 201 -3.11 17.20 0.19
N PRO A 202 -2.39 18.34 0.14
CA PRO A 202 -1.54 18.78 1.23
C PRO A 202 -2.27 18.81 2.57
N ARG A 203 -3.52 19.27 2.58
CA ARG A 203 -4.38 19.23 3.77
C ARG A 203 -5.66 18.50 3.45
N ILE A 204 -6.04 17.54 4.29
CA ILE A 204 -7.33 16.83 4.21
C ILE A 204 -8.02 17.01 5.55
N VAL A 205 -9.20 17.61 5.55
CA VAL A 205 -9.95 17.93 6.78
C VAL A 205 -11.40 17.48 6.62
N ASP A 206 -11.94 16.78 7.61
CA ASP A 206 -13.33 16.31 7.60
C ASP A 206 -13.63 15.47 6.35
N LEU A 207 -13.04 14.27 6.27
CA LEU A 207 -13.24 13.34 5.16
C LEU A 207 -13.82 12.02 5.68
N ASP A 208 -14.97 11.66 5.13
CA ASP A 208 -15.62 10.37 5.35
C ASP A 208 -15.48 9.50 4.09
N VAL A 209 -14.92 8.30 4.25
CA VAL A 209 -14.83 7.29 3.19
C VAL A 209 -15.58 6.05 3.65
N CYS A 210 -16.59 5.64 2.88
CA CYS A 210 -17.38 4.45 3.15
C CYS A 210 -17.31 3.49 1.96
N MET A 211 -16.89 2.25 2.23
CA MET A 211 -16.92 1.15 1.28
C MET A 211 -17.71 -0.01 1.86
N SER A 212 -18.78 -0.44 1.19
CA SER A 212 -19.60 -1.57 1.62
C SER A 212 -19.94 -2.49 0.46
N ASN A 213 -19.81 -3.80 0.63
CA ASN A 213 -20.09 -4.80 -0.41
C ASN A 213 -19.35 -4.52 -1.73
N VAL A 214 -18.06 -4.21 -1.64
CA VAL A 214 -17.23 -3.88 -2.81
C VAL A 214 -16.35 -5.05 -3.18
N THR A 215 -16.30 -5.37 -4.47
CA THR A 215 -15.31 -6.30 -5.04
C THR A 215 -14.33 -5.55 -5.91
N MET A 216 -13.04 -5.72 -5.64
CA MET A 216 -11.99 -4.98 -6.32
C MET A 216 -10.90 -5.94 -6.83
N VAL A 217 -10.54 -5.81 -8.10
CA VAL A 217 -9.38 -6.49 -8.69
C VAL A 217 -8.39 -5.41 -9.11
N ILE A 218 -7.17 -5.48 -8.58
CA ILE A 218 -6.11 -4.52 -8.90
C ILE A 218 -4.90 -5.26 -9.44
N ASP A 219 -4.58 -5.04 -10.71
CA ASP A 219 -3.41 -5.61 -11.36
C ASP A 219 -2.39 -4.50 -11.64
N VAL A 220 -1.19 -4.60 -11.04
CA VAL A 220 -0.03 -3.80 -11.42
C VAL A 220 0.90 -4.66 -12.27
N THR A 221 0.92 -4.37 -13.58
CA THR A 221 1.61 -5.17 -14.59
C THR A 221 3.14 -4.97 -14.55
N PRO A 222 3.90 -5.88 -15.20
CA PRO A 222 5.31 -5.64 -15.48
C PRO A 222 5.56 -4.31 -16.19
N GLY A 223 6.73 -3.75 -15.95
CA GLY A 223 7.15 -2.49 -16.55
C GLY A 223 7.86 -1.57 -15.56
N PHE A 224 8.50 -0.57 -16.15
CA PHE A 224 9.33 0.39 -15.45
C PHE A 224 8.55 1.50 -14.74
N ALA A 225 8.76 1.65 -13.42
CA ALA A 225 8.35 2.82 -12.63
C ALA A 225 9.55 3.66 -12.14
N GLY A 226 10.75 3.08 -12.12
CA GLY A 226 12.01 3.73 -11.76
C GLY A 226 12.11 4.07 -10.28
N GLN A 227 12.38 5.35 -9.97
CA GLN A 227 12.40 5.83 -8.58
C GLN A 227 11.03 5.73 -7.89
N GLN A 228 9.94 5.59 -8.64
CA GLN A 228 8.60 5.48 -8.06
C GLN A 228 8.34 4.07 -7.51
N VAL A 229 7.58 4.04 -6.42
CA VAL A 229 7.07 2.81 -5.79
C VAL A 229 5.88 2.29 -6.61
N LYS A 230 5.80 0.98 -6.82
CA LYS A 230 4.55 0.36 -7.28
C LYS A 230 3.59 0.21 -6.12
N VAL A 231 2.39 0.75 -6.24
CA VAL A 231 1.42 0.83 -5.13
C VAL A 231 0.06 0.28 -5.56
N ILE A 232 -0.45 -0.65 -4.76
CA ILE A 232 -1.82 -1.12 -4.82
C ILE A 232 -2.50 -0.75 -3.50
N SER A 233 -3.63 -0.06 -3.58
CA SER A 233 -4.47 0.18 -2.40
C SER A 233 -5.94 0.06 -2.76
N CYS A 234 -6.80 -0.37 -1.85
CA CYS A 234 -8.25 -0.15 -2.03
C CYS A 234 -8.54 1.34 -1.87
N VAL A 235 -8.10 1.91 -0.74
CA VAL A 235 -8.20 3.35 -0.43
C VAL A 235 -6.83 3.91 -0.11
N CYS A 236 -6.45 5.01 -0.76
CA CYS A 236 -5.21 5.73 -0.47
C CYS A 236 -5.52 7.18 -0.08
N LEU A 237 -5.31 7.51 1.19
CA LEU A 237 -5.38 8.87 1.72
C LEU A 237 -3.98 9.36 2.00
N SER A 238 -3.53 10.31 1.19
CA SER A 238 -2.17 10.83 1.27
C SER A 238 -2.16 12.35 1.40
N ALA A 239 -1.60 12.86 2.49
CA ALA A 239 -1.37 14.27 2.68
C ALA A 239 0.11 14.60 2.46
N THR A 240 0.38 15.29 1.34
CA THR A 240 1.72 15.63 0.86
C THR A 240 1.76 17.07 0.38
N SER A 241 2.80 17.83 0.71
CA SER A 241 2.93 19.21 0.28
C SER A 241 4.22 19.45 -0.50
N ASN A 242 4.09 19.90 -1.75
CA ASN A 242 5.20 20.43 -2.53
C ASN A 242 5.24 21.98 -2.50
N THR A 243 4.28 22.61 -1.81
CA THR A 243 4.11 24.06 -1.80
C THR A 243 4.83 24.64 -0.59
N VAL A 244 5.79 25.53 -0.83
CA VAL A 244 6.54 26.23 0.24
C VAL A 244 5.56 26.91 1.20
N GLY A 245 5.73 26.67 2.51
CA GLY A 245 4.88 27.26 3.56
C GLY A 245 3.57 26.50 3.83
N VAL A 246 3.25 25.43 3.09
CA VAL A 246 2.10 24.57 3.37
C VAL A 246 2.60 23.29 4.06
N THR A 247 2.28 23.12 5.35
CA THR A 247 2.51 21.86 6.07
C THR A 247 1.43 20.85 5.70
N ALA A 248 1.83 19.61 5.44
CA ALA A 248 0.88 18.55 5.19
C ALA A 248 0.12 18.18 6.48
N LEU A 249 -1.17 17.90 6.39
CA LEU A 249 -2.00 17.62 7.57
C LEU A 249 -3.20 16.74 7.19
N MET A 250 -3.56 15.81 8.07
CA MET A 250 -4.88 15.20 8.06
C MET A 250 -5.62 15.45 9.37
N ARG A 251 -6.92 15.74 9.31
CA ARG A 251 -7.73 15.96 10.50
C ARG A 251 -9.15 15.45 10.30
N ASN A 252 -9.69 14.77 11.32
CA ASN A 252 -11.06 14.26 11.33
C ASN A 252 -11.34 13.40 10.10
N ILE A 253 -10.63 12.28 10.02
CA ILE A 253 -10.76 11.33 8.92
C ILE A 253 -11.49 10.10 9.43
N SER A 254 -12.54 9.68 8.74
CA SER A 254 -13.25 8.45 9.02
C SER A 254 -13.21 7.55 7.80
N VAL A 255 -12.76 6.31 7.98
CA VAL A 255 -12.77 5.29 6.94
C VAL A 255 -13.50 4.06 7.47
N LEU A 256 -14.57 3.67 6.79
CA LEU A 256 -15.34 2.47 7.05
C LEU A 256 -15.26 1.54 5.83
N MET A 257 -14.72 0.35 6.02
CA MET A 257 -14.71 -0.73 5.02
C MET A 257 -15.43 -1.94 5.58
N GLU A 258 -16.52 -2.35 4.93
CA GLU A 258 -17.37 -3.46 5.36
C GLU A 258 -17.63 -4.42 4.19
N HIS A 259 -17.44 -5.74 4.38
CA HIS A 259 -17.67 -6.75 3.35
C HIS A 259 -16.94 -6.41 2.02
N VAL A 260 -15.66 -6.03 2.12
CA VAL A 260 -14.83 -5.66 0.98
C VAL A 260 -13.90 -6.82 0.61
N SER A 261 -13.94 -7.26 -0.65
CA SER A 261 -13.01 -8.26 -1.18
C SER A 261 -12.08 -7.63 -2.20
N VAL A 262 -10.78 -7.74 -1.98
CA VAL A 262 -9.73 -7.21 -2.86
C VAL A 262 -8.81 -8.33 -3.32
N ASP A 263 -8.64 -8.49 -4.64
CA ASP A 263 -7.61 -9.34 -5.26
C ASP A 263 -6.53 -8.43 -5.87
N SER A 264 -5.29 -8.55 -5.38
CA SER A 264 -4.17 -7.69 -5.74
C SER A 264 -3.03 -8.50 -6.35
N ARG A 265 -2.63 -8.14 -7.58
CA ARG A 265 -1.54 -8.80 -8.30
C ARG A 265 -0.49 -7.77 -8.69
N LEU A 266 0.75 -7.99 -8.30
CA LEU A 266 1.83 -7.01 -8.53
C LEU A 266 3.10 -7.68 -9.07
N ALA A 267 3.64 -7.11 -10.15
CA ALA A 267 4.98 -7.42 -10.64
C ALA A 267 6.02 -6.44 -10.06
N VAL A 268 7.04 -6.95 -9.37
CA VAL A 268 8.04 -6.14 -8.63
C VAL A 268 9.18 -5.58 -9.50
N ASP A 269 9.15 -5.83 -10.80
CA ASP A 269 10.19 -5.38 -11.72
C ASP A 269 10.16 -3.86 -11.93
N GLY A 270 11.31 -3.31 -12.31
CA GLY A 270 11.51 -1.91 -12.61
C GLY A 270 11.50 -0.95 -11.43
N VAL A 271 11.53 -1.45 -10.17
CA VAL A 271 11.37 -0.65 -8.94
C VAL A 271 12.24 -1.11 -7.77
N ILE A 272 12.33 -0.25 -6.75
CA ILE A 272 13.07 -0.48 -5.50
C ILE A 272 12.16 -0.75 -4.29
N SER A 273 10.85 -0.53 -4.43
CA SER A 273 9.90 -0.88 -3.40
C SER A 273 8.49 -1.05 -3.95
N THR A 274 7.68 -1.76 -3.17
CA THR A 274 6.28 -2.03 -3.46
C THR A 274 5.45 -1.95 -2.19
N THR A 275 4.23 -1.45 -2.32
CA THR A 275 3.24 -1.40 -1.22
C THR A 275 1.92 -1.94 -1.74
N VAL A 276 1.41 -2.98 -1.10
CA VAL A 276 0.09 -3.57 -1.39
C VAL A 276 -0.72 -3.52 -0.12
N THR A 277 -1.85 -2.82 -0.12
CA THR A 277 -2.66 -2.72 1.10
C THR A 277 -4.16 -2.54 0.84
N ALA A 278 -5.00 -2.74 1.84
CA ALA A 278 -6.41 -2.36 1.72
C ALA A 278 -6.57 -0.85 1.97
N LEU A 279 -5.99 -0.32 3.06
CA LEU A 279 -6.06 1.10 3.41
C LEU A 279 -4.66 1.70 3.64
N ILE A 280 -4.40 2.87 3.03
CA ILE A 280 -3.26 3.75 3.34
C ILE A 280 -3.79 5.04 3.94
N VAL A 281 -3.24 5.41 5.10
CA VAL A 281 -3.31 6.76 5.65
C VAL A 281 -1.87 7.24 5.86
N SER A 282 -1.43 8.23 5.08
CA SER A 282 -0.06 8.72 5.11
C SER A 282 0.02 10.25 5.12
N THR A 283 0.67 10.82 6.12
CA THR A 283 1.04 12.25 6.18
C THR A 283 2.55 12.45 6.04
N GLU A 284 2.97 13.38 5.19
CA GLU A 284 4.38 13.76 5.01
C GLU A 284 4.76 14.96 5.88
N GLY A 285 5.71 14.79 6.81
CA GLY A 285 6.34 15.89 7.56
C GLY A 285 5.46 16.61 8.59
N GLY A 286 4.13 16.56 8.45
CA GLY A 286 3.17 17.04 9.44
C GLY A 286 2.44 15.92 10.18
N GLY A 287 1.28 16.24 10.77
CA GLY A 287 0.52 15.35 11.64
C GLY A 287 -0.83 14.91 11.07
N SER A 288 -1.29 13.72 11.48
CA SER A 288 -2.68 13.32 11.36
C SER A 288 -3.34 13.29 12.74
N THR A 289 -4.52 13.88 12.86
CA THR A 289 -5.28 13.95 14.13
C THR A 289 -6.70 13.44 13.93
N ASN A 290 -7.26 12.75 14.93
CA ASN A 290 -8.63 12.20 14.89
C ASN A 290 -8.86 11.33 13.65
N VAL A 291 -8.12 10.24 13.52
CA VAL A 291 -8.29 9.27 12.42
C VAL A 291 -9.01 8.04 12.95
N VAL A 292 -10.17 7.72 12.36
CA VAL A 292 -10.95 6.52 12.65
C VAL A 292 -10.89 5.60 11.44
N ALA A 293 -10.41 4.36 11.63
CA ALA A 293 -10.36 3.34 10.59
C ALA A 293 -11.02 2.05 11.07
N ILE A 294 -12.18 1.70 10.50
CA ILE A 294 -12.94 0.50 10.83
C ILE A 294 -12.96 -0.41 9.60
N LEU A 295 -12.33 -1.57 9.73
CA LEU A 295 -12.29 -2.61 8.71
C LEU A 295 -13.00 -3.84 9.26
N SER A 296 -14.12 -4.25 8.64
CA SER A 296 -14.91 -5.40 9.05
C SER A 296 -15.20 -6.31 7.86
N HIS A 297 -14.98 -7.61 8.00
CA HIS A 297 -15.19 -8.56 6.91
C HIS A 297 -14.41 -8.20 5.63
N VAL A 298 -13.18 -7.69 5.79
CA VAL A 298 -12.29 -7.36 4.67
C VAL A 298 -11.47 -8.59 4.31
N HIS A 299 -11.55 -9.03 3.06
CA HIS A 299 -10.75 -10.13 2.52
C HIS A 299 -9.79 -9.61 1.45
N HIS A 300 -8.50 -9.59 1.77
CA HIS A 300 -7.46 -9.12 0.85
C HIS A 300 -6.57 -10.28 0.43
N SER A 301 -6.69 -10.68 -0.84
CA SER A 301 -5.79 -11.66 -1.47
C SER A 301 -4.69 -10.93 -2.23
N VAL A 302 -3.45 -11.30 -1.96
CA VAL A 302 -2.26 -10.65 -2.53
C VAL A 302 -1.36 -11.69 -3.17
N SER A 303 -0.99 -11.45 -4.44
CA SER A 303 -0.08 -12.29 -5.21
C SER A 303 1.05 -11.46 -5.81
N ILE A 304 2.26 -11.67 -5.28
CA ILE A 304 3.52 -11.13 -5.77
C ILE A 304 4.42 -12.32 -6.09
N THR A 305 4.36 -12.86 -7.31
CA THR A 305 5.01 -14.14 -7.65
C THR A 305 5.77 -14.07 -8.97
N GLY A 306 6.97 -14.66 -9.03
CA GLY A 306 7.68 -14.92 -10.28
C GLY A 306 8.29 -13.71 -10.99
N ALA A 307 8.14 -12.51 -10.43
CA ALA A 307 8.75 -11.30 -10.97
C ALA A 307 10.22 -11.17 -10.53
N THR A 308 11.08 -10.68 -11.42
CA THR A 308 12.51 -10.49 -11.17
C THR A 308 12.78 -9.09 -10.63
N LEU A 309 13.54 -9.00 -9.54
CA LEU A 309 13.95 -7.73 -8.94
C LEU A 309 14.87 -6.93 -9.86
N SER A 310 14.77 -5.61 -9.77
CA SER A 310 15.65 -4.70 -10.48
C SER A 310 16.99 -4.55 -9.79
N SER A 311 18.07 -4.87 -10.51
CA SER A 311 19.43 -4.59 -10.05
C SER A 311 19.88 -3.17 -10.43
N SER A 312 20.66 -2.54 -9.55
CA SER A 312 21.38 -1.29 -9.78
C SER A 312 22.89 -1.56 -9.83
N SER A 313 23.64 -0.84 -10.65
CA SER A 313 25.10 -1.00 -10.77
C SER A 313 25.81 0.18 -10.14
N LEU A 314 26.67 -0.06 -9.13
CA LEU A 314 27.58 0.97 -8.62
C LEU A 314 28.82 1.08 -9.52
N THR A 315 29.31 -0.06 -10.02
CA THR A 315 30.38 -0.18 -11.01
C THR A 315 30.04 -1.32 -11.97
N PRO A 316 30.70 -1.45 -13.13
CA PRO A 316 30.47 -2.57 -14.05
C PRO A 316 30.68 -3.96 -13.42
N LEU A 317 31.36 -4.04 -12.28
CA LEU A 317 31.68 -5.27 -11.55
C LEU A 317 30.87 -5.42 -10.24
N LEU A 318 30.09 -4.41 -9.82
CA LEU A 318 29.33 -4.44 -8.57
C LEU A 318 27.87 -4.07 -8.81
N ASN A 319 27.03 -5.11 -8.90
CA ASN A 319 25.58 -4.99 -8.98
C ASN A 319 24.94 -5.26 -7.62
N VAL A 320 24.02 -4.39 -7.23
CA VAL A 320 23.30 -4.42 -5.95
C VAL A 320 21.81 -4.49 -6.23
N VAL A 321 21.12 -5.40 -5.54
CA VAL A 321 19.66 -5.40 -5.47
C VAL A 321 19.26 -4.85 -4.11
N ALA A 322 18.42 -3.81 -4.12
CA ALA A 322 17.84 -3.20 -2.93
C ALA A 322 16.32 -3.14 -3.13
N PHE A 323 15.56 -3.82 -2.27
CA PHE A 323 14.12 -3.96 -2.45
C PHE A 323 13.33 -4.07 -1.14
N PHE A 324 12.24 -3.31 -1.02
CA PHE A 324 11.28 -3.41 0.09
C PHE A 324 9.88 -3.73 -0.40
N ALA A 325 9.26 -4.77 0.13
CA ALA A 325 7.86 -5.08 -0.09
C ALA A 325 7.06 -4.98 1.21
N THR A 326 5.96 -4.26 1.17
CA THR A 326 5.02 -4.12 2.29
C THR A 326 3.65 -4.60 1.84
N THR A 327 3.09 -5.58 2.54
CA THR A 327 1.78 -6.17 2.26
C THR A 327 0.91 -6.12 3.51
N THR A 328 -0.17 -5.33 3.51
CA THR A 328 -0.93 -5.06 4.73
C THR A 328 -2.44 -4.93 4.55
N LEU A 329 -3.24 -5.02 5.63
CA LEU A 329 -4.61 -4.49 5.57
C LEU A 329 -4.63 -2.98 5.83
N LEU A 330 -3.85 -2.52 6.81
CA LEU A 330 -3.82 -1.13 7.23
C LEU A 330 -2.39 -0.59 7.31
N TYR A 331 -2.10 0.43 6.52
CA TYR A 331 -0.83 1.15 6.49
C TYR A 331 -1.01 2.56 7.07
N LEU A 332 -0.32 2.85 8.17
CA LEU A 332 -0.44 4.09 8.93
C LEU A 332 0.90 4.81 9.04
N ASN A 333 1.08 5.92 8.33
CA ASN A 333 2.37 6.61 8.24
C ASN A 333 2.29 8.11 8.52
N GLY A 334 3.37 8.63 9.14
CA GLY A 334 3.48 10.01 9.60
C GLY A 334 3.42 10.13 11.12
N ASN A 335 3.12 11.33 11.60
CA ASN A 335 2.94 11.60 13.03
C ASN A 335 1.43 11.57 13.35
N LEU A 336 0.98 10.45 13.91
CA LEU A 336 -0.42 10.15 14.13
C LEU A 336 -0.79 10.40 15.60
N THR A 337 -1.89 11.11 15.85
CA THR A 337 -2.39 11.41 17.19
C THR A 337 -3.90 11.17 17.24
N ASP A 338 -4.40 10.61 18.34
CA ASP A 338 -5.83 10.31 18.51
C ASP A 338 -6.37 9.43 17.37
N VAL A 339 -5.69 8.30 17.12
CA VAL A 339 -6.12 7.31 16.13
C VAL A 339 -6.91 6.20 16.80
N THR A 340 -8.02 5.81 16.19
CA THR A 340 -8.80 4.63 16.58
C THR A 340 -8.87 3.69 15.39
N THR A 341 -8.33 2.49 15.54
CA THR A 341 -8.45 1.44 14.52
C THR A 341 -9.15 0.22 15.07
N ARG A 342 -10.02 -0.36 14.25
CA ARG A 342 -10.70 -1.61 14.56
C ARG A 342 -10.75 -2.50 13.33
N ILE A 343 -10.10 -3.65 13.41
CA ILE A 343 -10.10 -4.69 12.38
C ILE A 343 -10.83 -5.90 12.94
N THR A 344 -11.93 -6.30 12.33
CA THR A 344 -12.80 -7.41 12.79
C THR A 344 -13.09 -8.39 11.66
N ASN A 345 -13.11 -9.69 11.95
CA ASN A 345 -13.47 -10.75 10.98
C ASN A 345 -12.76 -10.59 9.62
N SER A 346 -11.49 -10.17 9.60
CA SER A 346 -10.78 -9.81 8.38
C SER A 346 -9.62 -10.75 8.08
N HIS A 347 -9.29 -10.87 6.80
CA HIS A 347 -8.42 -11.90 6.25
C HIS A 347 -7.38 -11.28 5.33
N LEU A 348 -6.11 -11.60 5.56
CA LEU A 348 -5.01 -11.25 4.67
C LEU A 348 -4.38 -12.54 4.13
N VAL A 349 -4.60 -12.83 2.85
CA VAL A 349 -4.12 -14.04 2.17
C VAL A 349 -2.97 -13.66 1.24
N VAL A 350 -1.76 -14.17 1.48
CA VAL A 350 -0.55 -13.65 0.82
C VAL A 350 0.25 -14.78 0.19
N THR A 351 0.58 -14.59 -1.10
CA THR A 351 1.66 -15.29 -1.79
C THR A 351 2.69 -14.25 -2.20
N GLN A 352 3.91 -14.34 -1.67
CA GLN A 352 4.94 -13.32 -1.92
C GLN A 352 6.32 -13.95 -2.08
N TRP A 353 6.78 -14.09 -3.33
CA TRP A 353 8.15 -14.48 -3.66
C TRP A 353 8.58 -13.84 -4.99
N TYR A 354 9.82 -13.38 -5.06
CA TYR A 354 10.36 -12.70 -6.23
C TYR A 354 11.80 -13.12 -6.50
N MET A 355 12.15 -13.22 -7.78
CA MET A 355 13.44 -13.73 -8.23
C MET A 355 14.53 -12.67 -8.12
N VAL A 356 15.67 -13.05 -7.58
CA VAL A 356 16.90 -12.26 -7.58
C VAL A 356 17.68 -12.59 -8.87
N PRO A 357 18.10 -11.60 -9.69
CA PRO A 357 18.88 -11.86 -10.91
C PRO A 357 20.13 -12.74 -10.65
N THR A 358 20.42 -13.66 -11.56
CA THR A 358 21.60 -14.53 -11.48
C THR A 358 22.90 -13.75 -11.71
N GLY A 359 23.93 -13.97 -10.89
CA GLY A 359 25.26 -13.34 -11.05
C GLY A 359 25.51 -12.09 -10.21
N LEU A 360 24.74 -11.88 -9.13
CA LEU A 360 24.88 -10.72 -8.24
C LEU A 360 25.80 -11.01 -7.03
N ALA A 361 26.58 -10.00 -6.62
CA ALA A 361 27.49 -10.08 -5.47
C ALA A 361 26.94 -9.45 -4.18
N THR A 362 25.76 -8.79 -4.20
CA THR A 362 25.19 -8.18 -2.99
C THR A 362 23.66 -7.97 -3.06
N GLN A 363 22.93 -8.41 -2.02
CA GLN A 363 21.46 -8.35 -1.95
C GLN A 363 20.99 -7.73 -0.62
N TYR A 364 20.01 -6.83 -0.72
CA TYR A 364 19.35 -6.13 0.39
C TYR A 364 17.84 -6.15 0.18
N SER A 365 17.16 -7.12 0.79
CA SER A 365 15.72 -7.28 0.60
C SER A 365 14.98 -7.39 1.92
N ALA A 366 13.82 -6.71 2.02
CA ALA A 366 12.86 -6.98 3.08
C ALA A 366 11.45 -7.17 2.55
N SER A 367 10.74 -8.11 3.18
CA SER A 367 9.31 -8.34 3.00
C SER A 367 8.61 -8.22 4.34
N THR A 368 7.67 -7.30 4.46
CA THR A 368 6.85 -7.12 5.65
C THR A 368 5.40 -7.44 5.33
N ILE A 369 4.85 -8.45 5.98
CA ILE A 369 3.44 -8.83 5.88
C ILE A 369 2.76 -8.56 7.22
N ALA A 370 1.73 -7.71 7.27
CA ALA A 370 1.05 -7.44 8.54
C ALA A 370 -0.42 -7.03 8.43
N MET A 371 -1.24 -7.27 9.46
CA MET A 371 -2.59 -6.68 9.48
C MET A 371 -2.49 -5.15 9.61
N VAL A 372 -1.65 -4.68 10.53
CA VAL A 372 -1.39 -3.26 10.77
C VAL A 372 0.10 -2.96 10.68
N TYR A 373 0.44 -1.92 9.92
CA TYR A 373 1.81 -1.45 9.76
C TYR A 373 1.94 0.03 10.11
N THR A 374 2.78 0.35 11.08
CA THR A 374 2.96 1.70 11.63
C THR A 374 4.45 2.08 11.69
N PRO A 375 5.07 2.53 10.59
CA PRO A 375 6.49 2.89 10.57
C PRO A 375 6.81 4.23 11.26
N GLY A 376 5.79 5.07 11.49
CA GLY A 376 5.94 6.43 12.02
C GLY A 376 5.80 6.55 13.54
N VAL A 377 5.35 7.73 13.96
CA VAL A 377 5.05 8.08 15.35
C VAL A 377 3.55 7.94 15.57
N VAL A 378 3.15 7.24 16.62
CA VAL A 378 1.75 7.02 16.99
C VAL A 378 1.56 7.40 18.45
N ILE A 379 0.66 8.34 18.70
CA ILE A 379 0.41 8.96 20.01
C ILE A 379 -1.07 8.82 20.38
N SER A 380 -1.40 8.53 21.64
CA SER A 380 -2.79 8.53 22.16
C SER A 380 -3.74 7.74 21.26
N THR A 381 -3.45 6.45 21.08
CA THR A 381 -4.07 5.65 20.01
C THR A 381 -4.60 4.31 20.54
N THR A 382 -5.75 3.89 20.03
CA THR A 382 -6.32 2.55 20.30
C THR A 382 -6.34 1.73 19.02
N LEU A 383 -5.71 0.55 19.07
CA LEU A 383 -5.67 -0.41 17.96
C LEU A 383 -6.29 -1.73 18.40
N GLU A 384 -7.36 -2.16 17.74
CA GLU A 384 -8.03 -3.42 18.01
C GLU A 384 -8.03 -4.32 16.78
N VAL A 385 -7.53 -5.55 16.92
CA VAL A 385 -7.63 -6.60 15.91
C VAL A 385 -8.32 -7.81 16.53
N GLN A 386 -9.49 -8.15 16.02
CA GLN A 386 -10.35 -9.19 16.58
C GLN A 386 -10.77 -10.20 15.49
N ASP A 387 -10.77 -11.49 15.84
CA ASP A 387 -11.30 -12.58 15.00
C ASP A 387 -10.74 -12.57 13.56
N SER A 388 -9.46 -12.19 13.42
CA SER A 388 -8.83 -11.88 12.13
C SER A 388 -7.55 -12.68 11.94
N HIS A 389 -7.21 -12.97 10.68
CA HIS A 389 -6.09 -13.88 10.40
C HIS A 389 -5.30 -13.59 9.14
N ILE A 390 -4.02 -13.98 9.18
CA ILE A 390 -3.10 -13.98 8.06
C ILE A 390 -2.91 -15.43 7.57
N ILE A 391 -3.06 -15.64 6.27
CA ILE A 391 -2.83 -16.93 5.61
C ILE A 391 -1.69 -16.76 4.61
N LEU A 392 -0.62 -17.54 4.81
CA LEU A 392 0.52 -17.58 3.91
C LEU A 392 0.36 -18.76 2.95
N LEU A 393 0.44 -18.48 1.65
CA LEU A 393 0.37 -19.49 0.59
C LEU A 393 1.75 -19.67 -0.06
N GLY A 394 2.04 -20.89 -0.54
CA GLY A 394 3.21 -21.13 -1.39
C GLY A 394 4.57 -21.01 -0.69
N LEU A 395 4.61 -21.31 0.63
CA LEU A 395 5.83 -21.25 1.44
C LEU A 395 6.96 -22.17 0.94
N ASP A 396 6.62 -23.23 0.20
CA ASP A 396 7.55 -24.13 -0.48
C ASP A 396 8.45 -23.40 -1.49
N LYS A 397 8.02 -22.25 -2.01
CA LYS A 397 8.79 -21.39 -2.92
C LYS A 397 9.61 -20.32 -2.20
N GLY A 398 9.50 -20.25 -0.87
CA GLY A 398 10.04 -19.19 -0.01
C GLY A 398 9.10 -17.99 0.14
N ILE A 399 9.44 -17.09 1.07
CA ILE A 399 8.86 -15.75 1.18
C ILE A 399 9.91 -14.70 0.86
N GLY A 400 9.54 -13.73 0.04
CA GLY A 400 10.39 -12.60 -0.33
C GLY A 400 11.39 -12.98 -1.43
N ALA A 401 12.67 -12.65 -1.22
CA ALA A 401 13.69 -12.81 -2.25
C ALA A 401 14.17 -14.28 -2.40
N THR A 402 14.19 -14.77 -3.64
CA THR A 402 14.59 -16.14 -4.00
C THR A 402 15.66 -16.12 -5.13
N PRO A 403 16.77 -16.87 -5.03
CA PRO A 403 17.16 -17.74 -3.92
C PRO A 403 17.50 -16.94 -2.65
N SER A 404 17.46 -17.62 -1.50
CA SER A 404 17.92 -17.06 -0.22
C SER A 404 19.44 -16.80 -0.24
N LEU A 405 19.91 -16.00 0.72
CA LEU A 405 21.33 -15.64 0.81
C LEU A 405 22.20 -16.86 1.10
N SER A 406 23.25 -17.05 0.31
CA SER A 406 24.28 -18.03 0.60
C SER A 406 25.26 -17.53 1.67
N ALA A 407 25.93 -18.44 2.40
CA ALA A 407 26.92 -18.09 3.41
C ALA A 407 28.05 -17.17 2.89
N THR A 408 28.41 -17.26 1.60
CA THR A 408 29.42 -16.41 0.97
C THR A 408 28.93 -14.99 0.71
N THR A 409 27.64 -14.79 0.42
CA THR A 409 27.02 -13.47 0.22
C THR A 409 26.75 -12.73 1.54
N ILE A 410 26.52 -13.44 2.64
CA ILE A 410 26.39 -12.81 3.97
C ILE A 410 27.70 -12.14 4.38
N ALA A 411 28.85 -12.70 3.99
CA ALA A 411 30.16 -12.14 4.29
C ALA A 411 30.42 -10.77 3.61
N SER A 412 29.66 -10.41 2.55
CA SER A 412 29.75 -9.10 1.88
C SER A 412 28.83 -8.03 2.51
N GLY A 413 28.10 -8.37 3.57
CA GLY A 413 27.16 -7.48 4.25
C GLY A 413 25.72 -7.57 3.76
N SER A 414 25.41 -8.48 2.80
CA SER A 414 24.06 -8.72 2.29
C SER A 414 23.10 -9.20 3.39
N TRP A 415 21.83 -8.83 3.31
CA TRP A 415 20.78 -9.29 4.23
C TRP A 415 19.42 -9.47 3.52
N ASN A 416 18.66 -10.45 3.99
CA ASN A 416 17.28 -10.72 3.55
C ASN A 416 16.42 -10.85 4.82
N GLY A 417 15.53 -9.89 5.04
CA GLY A 417 14.70 -9.83 6.25
C GLY A 417 13.23 -9.93 5.88
N ASN A 418 12.63 -11.09 6.13
CA ASN A 418 11.20 -11.28 5.93
C ASN A 418 10.51 -11.36 7.28
N SER A 419 9.43 -10.61 7.47
CA SER A 419 8.63 -10.61 8.70
C SER A 419 7.14 -10.72 8.42
N VAL A 420 6.46 -11.43 9.31
CA VAL A 420 5.00 -11.58 9.33
C VAL A 420 4.53 -11.30 10.74
N ALA A 421 3.63 -10.33 10.91
CA ALA A 421 3.06 -10.04 12.23
C ALA A 421 1.62 -9.53 12.17
N ILE A 422 0.88 -9.64 13.27
CA ILE A 422 -0.44 -8.98 13.33
C ILE A 422 -0.25 -7.46 13.29
N LEU A 423 0.65 -6.94 14.11
CA LEU A 423 1.08 -5.55 14.04
C LEU A 423 2.59 -5.48 13.99
N THR A 424 3.13 -4.64 13.11
CA THR A 424 4.57 -4.36 13.09
C THR A 424 4.90 -2.90 12.85
N THR A 425 5.94 -2.45 13.52
CA THR A 425 6.65 -1.20 13.20
C THR A 425 7.91 -1.59 12.42
N PHE A 426 8.17 -0.95 11.28
CA PHE A 426 9.44 -1.14 10.56
C PHE A 426 10.04 0.21 10.20
N SER A 427 11.09 0.58 10.92
CA SER A 427 11.94 1.72 10.55
C SER A 427 13.10 1.22 9.69
N GLN A 428 13.28 1.81 8.49
CA GLN A 428 14.38 1.48 7.59
C GLN A 428 15.76 1.85 8.19
N ILE A 429 15.81 2.66 9.26
CA ILE A 429 17.04 2.98 10.01
C ILE A 429 17.78 1.72 10.45
N ALA A 430 17.05 0.73 10.95
CA ALA A 430 17.61 -0.53 11.44
C ALA A 430 18.44 -1.22 10.36
N VAL A 431 17.99 -1.14 9.11
CA VAL A 431 18.64 -1.73 7.94
C VAL A 431 19.89 -0.94 7.56
N PHE A 432 19.82 0.39 7.46
CA PHE A 432 20.95 1.20 7.02
C PHE A 432 22.09 1.23 8.02
N GLY A 433 21.79 1.18 9.33
CA GLY A 433 22.81 1.17 10.39
C GLY A 433 23.71 -0.07 10.37
N LEU A 434 23.37 -1.10 9.58
CA LEU A 434 24.11 -2.35 9.47
C LEU A 434 24.99 -2.44 8.22
N LEU A 435 24.86 -1.47 7.28
CA LEU A 435 25.60 -1.48 6.02
C LEU A 435 26.98 -0.84 6.18
N PRO A 436 28.02 -1.32 5.46
CA PRO A 436 29.30 -0.62 5.33
C PRO A 436 29.09 0.82 4.82
N PRO A 437 29.85 1.84 5.27
CA PRO A 437 29.56 3.25 4.97
C PRO A 437 29.35 3.60 3.49
N LEU A 438 30.18 3.06 2.59
CA LEU A 438 30.07 3.26 1.14
C LEU A 438 28.82 2.60 0.54
N MET A 439 28.41 1.47 1.12
CA MET A 439 27.22 0.76 0.69
C MET A 439 25.96 1.39 1.31
N ALA A 440 26.05 1.86 2.55
CA ALA A 440 25.02 2.63 3.22
C ALA A 440 24.71 3.91 2.43
N SER A 441 25.71 4.66 1.99
CA SER A 441 25.51 5.86 1.18
C SER A 441 24.93 5.56 -0.21
N PHE A 442 25.35 4.47 -0.85
CA PHE A 442 24.80 4.07 -2.14
C PHE A 442 23.34 3.61 -2.03
N VAL A 443 23.03 2.72 -1.08
CA VAL A 443 21.67 2.23 -0.85
C VAL A 443 20.78 3.39 -0.35
N ARG A 444 21.29 4.27 0.51
CA ARG A 444 20.61 5.54 0.85
C ARG A 444 20.45 6.45 -0.36
N GLY A 445 21.36 6.47 -1.32
CA GLY A 445 21.22 7.22 -2.57
C GLY A 445 20.10 6.64 -3.46
N ILE A 446 19.96 5.32 -3.50
CA ILE A 446 18.85 4.65 -4.21
C ILE A 446 17.51 4.98 -3.57
N PHE A 447 17.41 4.94 -2.24
CA PHE A 447 16.16 5.23 -1.51
C PHE A 447 15.92 6.72 -1.25
N GLY A 448 16.97 7.54 -1.24
CA GLY A 448 17.00 8.94 -0.77
C GLY A 448 17.10 9.96 -1.89
N THR A 449 17.03 9.56 -3.16
CA THR A 449 16.69 10.50 -4.24
C THR A 449 15.20 10.84 -4.17
N THR A 450 14.81 11.59 -3.13
CA THR A 450 13.63 12.45 -3.14
C THR A 450 13.88 13.58 -4.14
N VAL A 451 13.66 13.28 -5.43
CA VAL A 451 13.54 14.31 -6.46
C VAL A 451 12.25 15.07 -6.18
N ALA A 452 12.36 16.40 -6.13
CA ALA A 452 11.28 17.34 -5.98
C ALA A 452 10.03 16.94 -6.79
N GLY A 453 8.92 16.79 -6.08
CA GLY A 453 7.59 16.57 -6.63
C GLY A 453 7.15 15.11 -6.63
N ASN A 454 6.31 14.76 -5.65
CA ASN A 454 5.41 13.60 -5.56
C ASN A 454 5.99 12.19 -5.31
N ASN A 455 5.52 11.64 -4.18
CA ASN A 455 5.69 10.30 -3.59
C ASN A 455 6.96 10.14 -2.76
N THR A 456 6.84 10.66 -1.55
CA THR A 456 7.81 10.56 -0.48
C THR A 456 7.87 9.16 0.11
N VAL A 457 8.99 8.45 -0.15
CA VAL A 457 9.56 7.53 0.83
C VAL A 457 10.31 8.36 1.87
N ALA A 458 9.58 9.21 2.60
CA ALA A 458 10.12 10.06 3.66
C ALA A 458 10.23 9.28 4.98
N THR A 459 11.03 8.21 5.04
CA THR A 459 11.22 7.43 6.28
C THR A 459 12.57 6.72 6.37
N VAL A 460 13.61 7.19 5.65
CA VAL A 460 14.94 6.57 5.76
C VAL A 460 15.58 6.82 7.14
N ASP A 461 15.21 7.92 7.83
CA ASP A 461 15.86 8.36 9.08
C ASP A 461 14.89 8.72 10.24
N ALA A 462 13.58 8.45 10.16
CA ALA A 462 12.63 8.73 11.26
C ALA A 462 12.50 7.53 12.24
N PRO A 463 12.74 7.71 13.56
CA PRO A 463 12.53 6.65 14.55
C PRO A 463 11.03 6.34 14.69
N SER A 464 10.69 5.06 14.91
CA SER A 464 9.31 4.69 15.22
C SER A 464 9.06 4.87 16.72
N LEU A 465 7.90 5.42 17.07
CA LEU A 465 7.54 5.74 18.45
C LEU A 465 6.08 5.38 18.70
N LEU A 466 5.83 4.64 19.78
CA LEU A 466 4.51 4.40 20.34
C LEU A 466 4.42 5.11 21.70
N ASP A 467 3.49 6.05 21.83
CA ASP A 467 3.32 6.92 22.99
C ASP A 467 1.85 6.90 23.44
N GLU A 468 1.56 6.52 24.69
CA GLU A 468 0.17 6.38 25.18
C GLU A 468 -0.73 5.51 24.26
N VAL A 469 -0.17 4.40 23.74
CA VAL A 469 -0.88 3.51 22.80
C VAL A 469 -1.43 2.28 23.50
N THR A 470 -2.70 1.96 23.25
CA THR A 470 -3.33 0.71 23.68
C THR A 470 -3.60 -0.21 22.48
N ILE A 471 -3.14 -1.46 22.57
CA ILE A 471 -3.22 -2.45 21.50
C ILE A 471 -3.91 -3.71 22.02
N TYR A 472 -4.96 -4.16 21.34
CA TYR A 472 -5.69 -5.39 21.65
C TYR A 472 -5.67 -6.35 20.46
N PHE A 473 -5.18 -7.57 20.69
CA PHE A 473 -5.35 -8.70 19.77
C PHE A 473 -6.25 -9.72 20.43
N THR A 474 -7.38 -10.07 19.81
CA THR A 474 -8.31 -11.08 20.32
C THR A 474 -8.62 -12.11 19.25
N ASN A 475 -8.42 -13.39 19.53
CA ASN A 475 -8.68 -14.50 18.60
C ASN A 475 -8.01 -14.27 17.23
N THR A 476 -6.74 -13.91 17.23
CA THR A 476 -5.98 -13.67 16.00
C THR A 476 -5.09 -14.86 15.66
N SER A 477 -4.84 -15.10 14.37
CA SER A 477 -3.98 -16.20 13.96
C SER A 477 -3.13 -15.90 12.73
N ILE A 478 -1.98 -16.57 12.66
CA ILE A 478 -1.14 -16.64 11.46
C ILE A 478 -1.01 -18.11 11.10
N SER A 479 -1.32 -18.44 9.85
CA SER A 479 -1.35 -19.82 9.37
C SER A 479 -0.72 -19.98 8.00
N SER A 480 -0.30 -21.20 7.67
CA SER A 480 0.04 -21.59 6.30
C SER A 480 -1.00 -22.55 5.73
N SER A 481 -1.25 -22.47 4.42
CA SER A 481 -2.23 -23.33 3.73
C SER A 481 -1.63 -24.52 2.97
N ASN A 482 -0.33 -24.80 3.12
CA ASN A 482 0.31 -25.84 2.31
C ASN A 482 -0.10 -27.23 2.82
N ASP A 483 -0.86 -27.95 1.99
CA ASP A 483 -1.47 -29.25 2.34
C ASP A 483 -0.51 -30.45 2.30
N ASP A 484 0.72 -30.36 1.77
CA ASP A 484 1.50 -31.61 1.56
C ASP A 484 3.04 -31.48 1.50
N VAL A 485 3.65 -30.37 1.93
CA VAL A 485 5.11 -30.19 1.78
C VAL A 485 5.78 -29.87 3.12
N THR A 486 6.77 -30.68 3.50
CA THR A 486 7.74 -30.37 4.55
C THR A 486 8.50 -29.10 4.17
N ILE A 487 8.13 -27.98 4.75
CA ILE A 487 8.87 -26.72 4.60
C ILE A 487 10.00 -26.74 5.62
N GLU A 488 11.24 -26.87 5.16
CA GLU A 488 12.40 -26.49 5.97
C GLU A 488 12.42 -24.96 6.09
N LEU A 489 11.83 -24.46 7.20
CA LEU A 489 11.86 -23.04 7.57
C LEU A 489 13.30 -22.49 7.77
N SER A 490 14.33 -23.33 7.71
CA SER A 490 15.74 -22.91 7.78
C SER A 490 16.19 -22.09 6.57
N ASP A 491 15.56 -22.25 5.40
CA ASP A 491 15.96 -21.56 4.17
C ASP A 491 15.24 -20.22 3.97
N ALA A 492 14.11 -20.03 4.64
CA ALA A 492 13.35 -18.79 4.66
C ALA A 492 13.72 -18.00 5.92
N ASN A 493 14.56 -16.97 5.80
CA ASN A 493 14.81 -15.99 6.87
C ASN A 493 13.50 -15.23 7.20
N LEU A 494 12.57 -15.89 7.88
CA LEU A 494 11.21 -15.48 8.11
C LEU A 494 10.97 -15.37 9.62
N LEU A 495 10.66 -14.15 10.05
CA LEU A 495 10.31 -13.83 11.42
C LEU A 495 8.79 -13.78 11.55
N ILE A 496 8.21 -14.56 12.46
CA ILE A 496 6.76 -14.58 12.68
C ILE A 496 6.47 -14.22 14.13
N SER A 497 5.58 -13.25 14.35
CA SER A 497 5.18 -12.82 15.70
C SER A 497 3.77 -12.25 15.74
N ALA A 498 3.21 -12.03 16.93
CA ALA A 498 1.99 -11.24 17.07
C ALA A 498 2.33 -9.74 16.98
N PHE A 499 3.39 -9.33 17.68
CA PHE A 499 3.83 -7.94 17.78
C PHE A 499 5.29 -7.79 17.37
N GLY A 500 5.51 -7.15 16.22
CA GLY A 500 6.84 -6.85 15.68
C GLY A 500 7.29 -5.43 15.99
N LEU A 501 8.43 -5.29 16.63
CA LEU A 501 9.05 -4.00 16.93
C LEU A 501 10.38 -3.88 16.20
N THR A 502 10.54 -2.86 15.36
CA THR A 502 11.80 -2.60 14.66
C THR A 502 12.25 -1.16 14.87
N SER A 503 13.38 -0.98 15.56
CA SER A 503 13.91 0.35 15.93
C SER A 503 12.82 1.29 16.48
N THR A 504 12.07 0.79 17.47
CA THR A 504 10.89 1.44 18.02
C THR A 504 11.07 1.74 19.50
N SER A 505 10.65 2.92 19.91
CA SER A 505 10.54 3.30 21.32
C SER A 505 9.09 3.20 21.78
N THR A 506 8.84 2.63 22.95
CA THR A 506 7.53 2.65 23.63
C THR A 506 7.62 3.48 24.89
N ARG A 507 6.67 4.40 25.12
CA ARG A 507 6.68 5.29 26.28
C ARG A 507 5.29 5.71 26.78
N ASN A 508 5.27 6.31 27.97
CA ASN A 508 4.08 6.86 28.63
C ASN A 508 2.89 5.87 28.65
N GLY A 509 3.10 4.63 29.11
CA GLY A 509 1.97 3.74 29.38
C GLY A 509 1.46 2.92 28.18
N VAL A 510 2.33 2.54 27.23
CA VAL A 510 1.94 1.61 26.16
C VAL A 510 1.45 0.29 26.76
N MET A 511 0.24 -0.13 26.39
CA MET A 511 -0.38 -1.37 26.85
C MET A 511 -0.70 -2.28 25.65
N VAL A 512 -0.18 -3.51 25.68
CA VAL A 512 -0.44 -4.53 24.66
C VAL A 512 -1.11 -5.73 25.31
N VAL A 513 -2.32 -6.07 24.87
CA VAL A 513 -3.08 -7.22 25.36
C VAL A 513 -3.29 -8.19 24.22
N ILE A 514 -2.75 -9.40 24.38
CA ILE A 514 -2.82 -10.47 23.40
C ILE A 514 -3.63 -11.60 24.00
N ASN A 515 -4.82 -11.84 23.46
CA ASN A 515 -5.76 -12.85 23.93
C ASN A 515 -6.06 -13.86 22.81
N ASN A 516 -5.83 -15.14 23.07
CA ASN A 516 -6.07 -16.24 22.12
C ASN A 516 -5.37 -16.06 20.77
N PHE A 517 -4.07 -15.76 20.78
CA PHE A 517 -3.24 -15.78 19.58
C PHE A 517 -2.83 -17.20 19.20
N SER A 518 -2.91 -17.58 17.93
CA SER A 518 -2.47 -18.89 17.46
C SER A 518 -1.57 -18.83 16.23
N LEU A 519 -0.52 -19.64 16.27
CA LEU A 519 0.35 -19.93 15.14
C LEU A 519 0.08 -21.37 14.67
N LEU A 520 -0.25 -21.54 13.40
CA LEU A 520 -0.61 -22.84 12.81
C LEU A 520 0.23 -23.10 11.55
N PHE A 521 1.30 -23.88 11.67
CA PHE A 521 2.16 -24.27 10.56
C PHE A 521 2.22 -25.77 10.42
N VAL A 522 1.63 -26.35 9.38
CA VAL A 522 1.61 -27.81 9.20
C VAL A 522 2.98 -28.36 8.78
N GLN A 523 3.53 -29.28 9.57
CA GLN A 523 4.69 -30.15 9.32
C GLN A 523 4.28 -31.60 9.59
N ARG A 524 4.32 -32.45 8.56
CA ARG A 524 4.12 -33.89 8.69
C ARG A 524 5.49 -34.53 9.00
N GLN A 525 5.69 -35.09 10.19
CA GLN A 525 6.78 -36.05 10.42
C GLN A 525 6.20 -37.47 10.55
N LEU A 526 6.59 -38.31 9.59
CA LEU A 526 6.69 -39.77 9.63
C LEU A 526 7.40 -40.20 10.95
N THR A 527 7.14 -41.28 11.69
CA THR A 527 6.41 -42.55 11.53
C THR A 527 6.05 -43.06 12.94
N ASP A 528 4.87 -42.75 13.47
CA ASP A 528 4.25 -43.56 14.52
C ASP A 528 2.76 -43.22 14.57
N GLU A 529 1.99 -43.91 13.72
CA GLU A 529 0.52 -43.81 13.66
C GLU A 529 -0.16 -44.14 15.01
N ALA A 530 0.57 -44.73 15.96
CA ALA A 530 0.08 -45.09 17.29
C ALA A 530 0.00 -43.91 18.29
N ALA A 531 0.72 -42.79 18.07
CA ALA A 531 0.68 -41.64 18.98
C ALA A 531 -0.37 -40.57 18.59
N LEU A 532 -0.93 -40.67 17.38
CA LEU A 532 -1.83 -39.66 16.80
C LEU A 532 -3.33 -39.96 16.93
N GLN A 533 -3.72 -41.14 17.40
CA GLN A 533 -5.14 -41.56 17.50
C GLN A 533 -5.73 -41.50 18.92
N SER A 534 -5.00 -40.97 19.90
CA SER A 534 -5.41 -41.02 21.31
C SER A 534 -5.43 -39.63 21.96
N THR A 535 -6.38 -38.77 21.53
CA THR A 535 -7.13 -37.85 22.42
C THR A 535 -8.20 -37.11 21.63
N THR A 536 -9.39 -37.69 21.61
CA THR A 536 -10.66 -37.05 21.24
C THR A 536 -11.00 -35.91 22.20
N CYS A 537 -11.60 -34.85 21.64
CA CYS A 537 -12.23 -33.67 22.26
C CYS A 537 -11.30 -32.44 22.48
N GLN A 538 -11.56 -31.38 21.69
CA GLN A 538 -11.06 -30.01 21.86
C GLN A 538 -9.54 -29.83 21.91
N GLN A 539 -8.83 -29.97 20.79
CA GLN A 539 -7.49 -29.39 20.68
C GLN A 539 -7.15 -29.08 19.22
N ALA A 540 -6.87 -27.79 18.96
CA ALA A 540 -6.20 -27.36 17.74
C ALA A 540 -4.85 -28.07 17.70
N HIS A 541 -4.65 -28.96 16.74
CA HIS A 541 -3.38 -29.64 16.53
C HIS A 541 -2.34 -28.60 16.09
N ALA A 542 -1.61 -28.10 17.08
CA ALA A 542 -0.41 -27.31 16.91
C ALA A 542 0.64 -28.20 16.29
N ILE A 543 1.31 -27.69 15.27
CA ILE A 543 2.35 -28.43 14.60
C ILE A 543 3.70 -27.78 14.89
N VAL A 544 4.59 -28.65 15.31
CA VAL A 544 5.94 -28.39 15.78
C VAL A 544 6.83 -28.18 14.57
N THR A 545 7.38 -26.99 14.42
CA THR A 545 8.43 -26.70 13.44
C THR A 545 9.78 -27.09 14.02
N THR A 546 10.42 -28.12 13.45
CA THR A 546 11.86 -28.36 13.67
C THR A 546 12.66 -27.69 12.55
N GLY A 547 13.07 -26.46 12.82
CA GLY A 547 14.09 -25.70 12.11
C GLY A 547 14.62 -24.65 13.09
N SER A 548 15.79 -24.05 12.87
CA SER A 548 16.37 -23.01 13.74
C SER A 548 15.56 -21.70 13.83
N GLY A 549 14.32 -21.68 13.32
CA GLY A 549 13.41 -20.54 13.30
C GLY A 549 12.65 -20.38 14.62
N PHE A 550 12.82 -19.22 15.24
CA PHE A 550 12.11 -18.82 16.45
C PHE A 550 10.86 -18.01 16.05
N ALA A 551 9.70 -18.36 16.60
CA ALA A 551 8.42 -17.65 16.42
C ALA A 551 7.93 -17.11 17.79
N PRO A 552 8.55 -16.03 18.30
CA PRO A 552 8.17 -15.43 19.57
C PRO A 552 6.82 -14.72 19.46
N ILE A 553 6.15 -14.48 20.59
CA ILE A 553 4.95 -13.62 20.61
C ILE A 553 5.33 -12.19 20.23
N ILE A 554 6.47 -11.73 20.74
CA ILE A 554 7.02 -10.40 20.51
C ILE A 554 8.39 -10.54 19.89
N SER A 555 8.55 -9.96 18.71
CA SER A 555 9.83 -9.95 18.02
C SER A 555 10.41 -8.55 17.98
N VAL A 556 11.64 -8.40 18.45
CA VAL A 556 12.36 -7.13 18.47
C VAL A 556 13.51 -7.19 17.47
N PHE A 557 13.59 -6.21 16.59
CA PHE A 557 14.64 -6.07 15.59
C PHE A 557 15.33 -4.71 15.69
N GLY A 558 16.65 -4.71 15.81
CA GLY A 558 17.42 -3.48 16.04
C GLY A 558 17.24 -2.89 17.44
N SER A 559 17.61 -1.62 17.61
CA SER A 559 17.58 -0.94 18.92
C SER A 559 16.17 -0.47 19.26
N CYS A 560 15.47 -1.21 20.12
CA CYS A 560 14.16 -0.80 20.66
C CYS A 560 14.30 -0.41 22.14
N ALA A 561 13.56 0.61 22.56
CA ALA A 561 13.51 1.07 23.93
C ALA A 561 12.11 0.83 24.51
N LEU A 562 12.03 0.09 25.62
CA LEU A 562 10.79 -0.11 26.35
C LEU A 562 10.88 0.72 27.64
N GLU A 563 10.22 1.88 27.68
CA GLU A 563 10.24 2.72 28.87
C GLU A 563 9.36 2.14 30.00
N ALA A 564 9.58 2.64 31.22
CA ALA A 564 8.79 2.29 32.40
C ALA A 564 7.29 2.48 32.14
N ASN A 565 6.47 1.60 32.73
CA ASN A 565 5.02 1.52 32.52
C ASN A 565 4.57 0.99 31.16
N THR A 566 5.46 0.38 30.36
CA THR A 566 5.03 -0.46 29.24
C THR A 566 4.50 -1.80 29.76
N TRP A 567 3.24 -2.13 29.48
CA TRP A 567 2.59 -3.37 29.93
C TRP A 567 2.32 -4.28 28.75
N ILE A 568 2.71 -5.55 28.86
CA ILE A 568 2.40 -6.55 27.85
C ILE A 568 1.78 -7.77 28.54
N VAL A 569 0.53 -8.05 28.20
CA VAL A 569 -0.28 -9.11 28.81
C VAL A 569 -0.61 -10.13 27.73
N VAL A 570 -0.22 -11.37 27.96
CA VAL A 570 -0.51 -12.48 27.04
C VAL A 570 -1.38 -13.52 27.73
N LYS A 571 -2.50 -13.89 27.10
CA LYS A 571 -3.45 -14.89 27.57
C LYS A 571 -3.83 -15.82 26.42
N GLY A 572 -3.82 -17.13 26.66
CA GLY A 572 -4.32 -18.12 25.70
C GLY A 572 -3.51 -18.27 24.40
N ALA A 573 -2.23 -17.92 24.37
CA ALA A 573 -1.40 -18.02 23.16
C ALA A 573 -0.94 -19.47 22.87
N ARG A 574 -0.94 -19.89 21.60
CA ARG A 574 -0.64 -21.27 21.14
C ARG A 574 0.28 -21.26 19.92
N GLY A 575 1.09 -22.32 19.75
CA GLY A 575 1.99 -22.50 18.59
C GLY A 575 3.28 -21.66 18.63
N ILE A 576 3.67 -21.16 19.80
CA ILE A 576 4.87 -20.34 20.00
C ILE A 576 6.11 -21.23 20.06
N VAL A 577 7.18 -20.84 19.36
CA VAL A 577 8.47 -21.54 19.37
C VAL A 577 9.54 -20.56 19.84
N GLY A 578 9.99 -20.71 21.08
CA GLY A 578 11.01 -19.83 21.67
C GLY A 578 10.52 -18.99 22.86
N PRO A 579 11.31 -17.97 23.27
CA PRO A 579 10.91 -17.08 24.35
C PRO A 579 9.72 -16.19 23.93
N ILE A 580 8.96 -15.73 24.91
CA ILE A 580 7.84 -14.79 24.69
C ILE A 580 8.32 -13.53 23.97
N VAL A 581 9.51 -13.04 24.34
CA VAL A 581 10.19 -11.91 23.71
C VAL A 581 11.52 -12.41 23.19
N ALA A 582 11.77 -12.23 21.89
CA ALA A 582 13.07 -12.49 21.30
C ALA A 582 13.60 -11.22 20.63
N SER A 583 14.85 -10.89 20.93
CA SER A 583 15.58 -9.83 20.26
C SER A 583 16.51 -10.44 19.23
N TYR A 584 16.40 -9.98 17.99
CA TYR A 584 17.27 -10.37 16.90
C TYR A 584 18.22 -9.22 16.60
N SER A 585 19.50 -9.46 16.83
CA SER A 585 20.54 -8.72 16.14
C SER A 585 20.88 -9.49 14.88
N LEU A 586 20.68 -8.90 13.69
CA LEU A 586 21.29 -9.42 12.47
C LEU A 586 22.80 -9.57 12.73
N ALA A 587 23.35 -10.73 12.39
CA ALA A 587 24.70 -11.14 12.75
C ALA A 587 25.73 -10.03 12.49
N ARG A 588 26.16 -9.32 13.55
CA ARG A 588 27.50 -8.76 13.57
C ARG A 588 28.45 -9.96 13.57
N ARG A 589 29.20 -10.15 12.49
CA ARG A 589 30.50 -10.83 12.63
C ARG A 589 31.30 -10.01 13.64
N ARG A 590 31.38 -10.53 14.88
CA ARG A 590 32.53 -10.27 15.74
C ARG A 590 33.68 -11.11 15.20
N GLN A 591 34.87 -10.49 15.11
CA GLN A 591 36.23 -11.01 15.24
C GLN A 591 37.14 -10.05 14.45
N CYS A 592 38.19 -9.42 14.97
CA CYS A 592 38.91 -9.44 16.25
C CYS A 592 39.43 -8.02 16.52
#